data_AF-A0A7Y3LP19-F1
#
_entry.id   AF-A0A7Y3LP19-F1
#
_cell.length_a   1.000
_cell.length_b   1.000
_cell.length_c   1.000
_cell.angle_alpha   90.00
_cell.angle_beta   90.00
_cell.angle_gamma   90.00
#
_symmetry.space_group_name_H-M   'P 1'
#
loop_
_entity.id
_entity.type
_entity.pdbx_description
1 polymer ?
#
loop_
_entity_poly.entity_id
_entity_poly.type
_entity_poly.pdbx_seq_one_letter_code
_entity_poly.pdbx_strand_id
1 'polypeptide(L)' 'MSKQVTLRLSEELLEFIDDLVANGEALSRAAVVSRALNHERRRIIAAQDVAILARLNGSDKLHDLAVLDSHMALDIN' A
#
# COMPACT_ATOMS: atom_id res chain seq x y z
N MET A 1 -2.35 -13.99 -15.33
CA MET A 1 -3.64 -14.70 -15.19
C MET A 1 -4.65 -13.77 -14.53
N SER A 2 -5.79 -13.53 -15.14
CA SER A 2 -6.91 -12.77 -14.53
C SER A 2 -8.02 -13.73 -14.09
N LYS A 3 -8.79 -13.35 -13.08
CA LYS A 3 -10.02 -14.05 -12.66
C LYS A 3 -11.21 -13.14 -12.90
N GLN A 4 -12.34 -13.71 -13.32
CA GLN A 4 -13.59 -12.98 -13.50
C GLN A 4 -14.43 -13.06 -12.22
N VAL A 5 -15.11 -11.95 -11.90
CA VAL A 5 -16.01 -11.83 -10.76
C VAL A 5 -17.18 -10.91 -11.15
N THR A 6 -18.37 -11.24 -10.68
CA THR A 6 -19.56 -10.39 -10.85
C THR A 6 -19.71 -9.53 -9.60
N LEU A 7 -19.78 -8.20 -9.79
CA LEU A 7 -19.93 -7.23 -8.71
C LEU A 7 -21.18 -6.38 -8.97
N ARG A 8 -21.87 -6.01 -7.90
CA ARG A 8 -22.93 -4.98 -7.97
C ARG A 8 -22.32 -3.67 -7.52
N LEU A 9 -22.40 -2.66 -8.37
CA LEU A 9 -21.99 -1.28 -8.09
C LEU A 9 -23.24 -0.39 -8.07
N SER A 10 -23.14 0.80 -7.48
CA SER A 10 -24.17 1.82 -7.67
C SER A 10 -24.24 2.23 -9.13
N GLU A 11 -25.42 2.69 -9.56
CA GLU A 11 -25.66 3.16 -10.92
C GLU A 11 -24.72 4.32 -11.27
N GLU A 12 -24.56 5.28 -10.37
CA GLU A 12 -23.61 6.41 -10.49
C GLU A 12 -22.17 5.95 -10.79
N LEU A 13 -21.68 4.90 -10.12
CA LEU A 13 -20.32 4.39 -10.36
C LEU A 13 -20.21 3.69 -11.71
N LEU A 14 -21.28 3.03 -12.15
CA LEU A 14 -21.35 2.40 -13.47
C LEU A 14 -21.33 3.46 -14.58
N GLU A 15 -22.14 4.51 -14.45
CA GLU A 15 -22.15 5.65 -15.37
C GLU A 15 -20.77 6.31 -15.46
N PHE A 16 -20.14 6.60 -14.31
CA PHE A 16 -18.79 7.15 -14.28
C PHE A 16 -17.77 6.27 -15.00
N ILE A 17 -17.80 4.95 -14.77
CA ILE A 17 -16.89 4.02 -15.45
C ILE A 17 -17.16 4.01 -16.96
N ASP A 18 -18.42 4.07 -17.36
CA ASP A 18 -18.84 4.06 -18.76
C ASP A 18 -18.38 5.32 -19.50
N ASP A 19 -18.51 6.48 -18.88
CA ASP A 19 -18.04 7.76 -19.43
C ASP A 19 -16.53 7.74 -19.67
N LEU A 20 -15.74 7.21 -18.72
CA LEU A 20 -14.29 7.10 -18.87
C LEU A 20 -13.89 6.21 -20.06
N VAL A 21 -14.65 5.14 -20.31
CA VAL A 21 -14.38 4.24 -21.44
C VAL A 21 -14.85 4.90 -22.74
N ALA A 22 -16.02 5.53 -22.75
CA ALA A 22 -16.58 6.21 -23.91
C ALA A 22 -15.70 7.37 -24.39
N ASN A 23 -15.11 8.11 -23.45
CA ASN A 23 -14.17 9.21 -23.73
C ASN A 23 -12.75 8.72 -24.11
N GLY A 24 -12.50 7.41 -24.08
CA GLY A 24 -11.20 6.81 -24.39
C GLY A 24 -10.14 7.00 -23.29
N GLU A 25 -10.53 7.47 -22.10
CA GLU A 25 -9.64 7.63 -20.94
C GLU A 25 -9.25 6.28 -20.32
N ALA A 26 -10.00 5.23 -20.62
CA ALA A 26 -9.71 3.87 -20.23
C ALA A 26 -9.99 2.84 -21.33
N LEU A 27 -9.13 1.83 -21.43
CA LEU A 27 -9.25 0.75 -22.43
C LEU A 27 -10.42 -0.21 -22.17
N SER A 28 -10.91 -0.28 -20.92
CA SER A 28 -12.08 -1.09 -20.54
C SER A 28 -12.54 -0.77 -19.12
N ARG A 29 -13.78 -1.15 -18.79
CA ARG A 29 -14.33 -1.08 -17.42
C ARG A 29 -13.43 -1.80 -16.40
N ALA A 30 -12.93 -2.98 -16.76
CA ALA A 30 -12.03 -3.76 -15.91
C ALA A 30 -10.70 -3.04 -15.64
N ALA A 31 -10.19 -2.26 -16.60
CA ALA A 31 -8.98 -1.45 -16.42
C ALA A 31 -9.22 -0.32 -15.41
N VAL A 32 -10.38 0.35 -15.46
CA VAL A 32 -10.77 1.38 -14.48
C VAL A 32 -10.82 0.79 -13.07
N VAL A 33 -11.55 -0.32 -12.90
CA VAL A 33 -11.70 -1.00 -11.60
C VAL A 33 -10.33 -1.47 -11.09
N SER A 34 -9.52 -2.08 -11.96
CA SER A 34 -8.17 -2.55 -11.59
C SER A 34 -7.26 -1.40 -11.14
N ARG A 35 -7.33 -0.25 -11.81
CA ARG A 35 -6.57 0.96 -11.43
C ARG A 35 -7.02 1.48 -10.07
N ALA A 36 -8.33 1.58 -9.84
CA ALA A 36 -8.90 2.04 -8.57
C ALA A 36 -8.50 1.10 -7.40
N LEU A 37 -8.66 -0.21 -7.58
CA LEU A 37 -8.29 -1.20 -6.57
C LEU A 37 -6.78 -1.20 -6.27
N ASN A 38 -5.92 -1.02 -7.28
CA ASN A 38 -4.49 -0.90 -7.06
C ASN A 38 -4.11 0.38 -6.32
N HIS A 39 -4.82 1.48 -6.55
CA HIS A 39 -4.62 2.71 -5.78
C HIS A 39 -4.95 2.49 -4.31
N GLU A 40 -6.10 1.89 -3.99
CA GLU A 40 -6.49 1.61 -2.61
C GLU A 40 -5.56 0.58 -1.94
N ARG A 41 -5.16 -0.47 -2.68
CA ARG A 41 -4.20 -1.48 -2.18
C ARG A 41 -2.89 -0.83 -1.73
N ARG A 42 -2.35 0.10 -2.53
CA ARG A 42 -1.11 0.82 -2.18
C ARG A 42 -1.28 1.64 -0.91
N ARG A 43 -2.43 2.30 -0.75
CA ARG A 43 -2.77 3.08 0.45
C ARG A 43 -2.84 2.19 1.70
N ILE A 44 -3.50 1.03 1.62
CA ILE A 44 -3.63 0.10 2.74
C ILE A 44 -2.27 -0.49 3.15
N ILE A 45 -1.45 -0.91 2.17
CA ILE A 45 -0.12 -1.47 2.45
C ILE A 45 0.78 -0.45 3.14
N ALA A 46 0.84 0.78 2.61
CA ALA A 46 1.64 1.84 3.24
C ALA A 46 1.21 2.13 4.68
N ALA A 47 -0.10 2.11 4.97
CA ALA A 47 -0.62 2.29 6.32
C ALA A 47 -0.24 1.13 7.26
N GLN A 48 -0.28 -0.11 6.77
CA GLN A 48 0.16 -1.28 7.52
C GLN A 48 1.66 -1.24 7.82
N ASP A 49 2.48 -0.88 6.84
CA ASP A 49 3.93 -0.79 7.02
C ASP A 49 4.30 0.26 8.08
N VAL A 50 3.64 1.43 8.08
CA VAL A 50 3.80 2.44 9.14
C VAL A 50 3.37 1.91 10.50
N ALA A 51 2.28 1.15 10.59
CA ALA A 51 1.83 0.55 11.85
C ALA A 51 2.83 -0.50 12.39
N ILE A 52 3.42 -1.30 11.51
CA ILE A 52 4.46 -2.28 11.85
C ILE A 52 5.72 -1.55 12.33
N LEU A 53 6.19 -0.53 11.60
CA LEU A 53 7.36 0.27 11.98
C LEU A 53 7.14 1.04 13.29
N ALA A 54 5.96 1.61 13.51
CA ALA A 54 5.60 2.27 14.77
C ALA A 54 5.62 1.28 15.94
N ARG A 55 5.17 0.04 15.72
CA ARG A 55 5.21 -1.02 16.74
C ARG A 55 6.63 -1.50 17.03
N LEU A 56 7.52 -1.54 16.04
CA LEU A 56 8.94 -1.87 16.24
C LEU A 56 9.71 -0.73 16.94
N ASN A 57 9.48 0.53 16.56
CA ASN A 57 10.10 1.69 17.21
C ASN A 57 9.63 1.91 18.66
N GLY A 58 8.44 1.41 19.03
CA GLY A 58 7.96 1.40 20.41
C GLY A 58 8.59 0.30 21.28
N SER A 59 9.34 -0.63 20.68
CA SER A 59 10.16 -1.58 21.43
C SER A 59 11.57 -1.02 21.58
N ASP A 60 11.99 -0.87 22.83
CA ASP A 60 13.27 -0.39 23.35
C ASP A 60 14.53 -1.11 22.82
N LYS A 61 14.41 -1.93 21.76
CA LYS A 61 15.49 -2.69 21.14
C LYS A 61 16.40 -1.86 20.24
N LEU A 62 15.97 -0.67 19.80
CA LEU A 62 16.81 0.21 18.98
C LEU A 62 17.83 0.99 19.83
N HIS A 63 17.54 1.26 21.10
CA HIS A 63 18.52 1.83 22.03
C HIS A 63 19.59 0.81 22.43
N ASP A 64 19.22 -0.46 22.57
CA ASP A 64 20.13 -1.54 22.97
C ASP A 64 21.23 -1.82 21.92
N LEU A 65 20.91 -1.65 20.62
CA LEU A 65 21.88 -1.78 19.52
C LEU A 65 22.86 -0.60 19.41
N ALA A 66 22.46 0.61 19.81
CA ALA A 66 23.34 1.78 19.80
C ALA A 66 24.34 1.76 20.96
N VAL A 67 23.96 1.16 22.10
CA VAL A 67 24.85 0.97 23.26
C VAL A 67 25.93 -0.07 22.98
N LEU A 68 25.62 -1.13 22.21
CA LEU A 68 26.61 -2.16 21.86
C LEU A 68 27.73 -1.63 20.94
N ASP A 69 27.40 -0.75 19.99
CA ASP A 69 28.38 -0.18 19.05
C ASP A 69 29.33 0.82 19.74
N SER A 70 28.84 1.51 20.78
CA SER A 70 29.65 2.47 21.55
C SER A 70 30.65 1.79 22.49
N HIS A 71 30.44 0.53 22.87
CA HIS A 71 31.34 -0.22 23.75
C HIS A 71 32.44 -1.00 23.02
N MET A 72 32.32 -1.21 21.71
CA MET A 72 33.35 -1.90 20.91
C MET A 72 34.44 -0.97 20.35
N ALA A 73 34.22 0.36 20.38
CA ALA A 73 35.16 1.34 19.85
C ALA A 73 36.24 1.81 20.86
N LEU A 74 36.22 1.32 22.11
CA LEU A 74 37.15 1.74 23.17
C LEU A 74 38.25 0.73 23.52
N ASP A 75 38.30 -0.43 22.89
CA ASP A 75 39.28 -1.50 23.19
C ASP A 75 40.21 -1.79 22.00
N ILE A 76 40.77 -0.73 21.42
CA ILE A 76 41.93 -0.83 20.52
C ILE A 76 43.08 -0.01 21.12
N ASN A 77 43.78 -0.59 22.10
CA ASN A 77 45.15 -0.22 22.44
C ASN A 77 45.91 -1.43 22.99
#